data_AF-A0A8H4TWK7-F1
#
_entry.id   AF-A0A8H4TWK7-F1
#
_cell.length_a   1.000
_cell.length_b   1.000
_cell.length_c   1.000
_cell.angle_alpha   90.00
_cell.angle_beta   90.00
_cell.angle_gamma   90.00
#
_symmetry.space_group_name_H-M   'P 1'
#
loop_
_entity.id
_entity.type
_entity.pdbx_description
1 polymer ?
#
loop_
_entity_poly.entity_id
_entity_poly.type
_entity_poly.pdbx_seq_one_letter_code
_entity_poly.pdbx_strand_id
1 'polypeptide(L)'
;VEHITPESLAQRGGDRKHSSFVEDDSVPQKFRALLKDYYRSGFDRGHQVPAADCKWSQKSMDDTFYLTNMCPQVGEGFNRDYWAHFEDFCRRLTVKYPSVRIVTGPLYLPQKEADGKWYIKHEMIGNPPSVAVPTHFYKVIFAEDGRTDGNVALGAFVLPNARIANSKPIADFEVPLEAVERASGLEFAAKLPPQRRRRLCTDTTCALVIREFADKQKAFPKA
;
A
#
# COMPACT_ATOMS: atom_id res chain seq x y z
N VAL A 1 3.45 8.30 -6.54
CA VAL A 1 2.54 7.47 -7.36
C VAL A 1 3.40 6.41 -8.02
N GLU A 2 3.14 5.14 -7.77
CA GLU A 2 3.83 4.04 -8.47
C GLU A 2 3.13 3.73 -9.80
N HIS A 3 3.87 3.18 -10.75
CA HIS A 3 3.39 2.83 -12.08
C HIS A 3 3.94 1.47 -12.48
N ILE A 4 3.03 0.52 -12.74
CA ILE A 4 3.36 -0.84 -13.15
C ILE A 4 2.76 -1.14 -14.52
N THR A 5 3.53 -1.85 -15.34
CA THR A 5 3.14 -2.31 -16.67
C THR A 5 3.51 -3.79 -16.83
N PRO A 6 2.99 -4.50 -17.84
CA PRO A 6 3.44 -5.85 -18.15
C PRO A 6 4.96 -5.95 -18.32
N GLU A 7 5.57 -4.97 -18.99
CA GLU A 7 7.01 -4.93 -19.26
C GLU A 7 7.81 -4.71 -17.98
N SER A 8 7.40 -3.79 -17.11
CA SER A 8 8.12 -3.54 -15.84
C SER A 8 8.03 -4.75 -14.91
N LEU A 9 6.91 -5.47 -14.91
CA LEU A 9 6.71 -6.68 -14.11
C LEU A 9 7.29 -7.96 -14.75
N ALA A 10 7.70 -7.94 -16.02
CA ALA A 10 8.38 -9.06 -16.67
C ALA A 10 9.87 -9.11 -16.31
N GLN A 11 10.49 -7.95 -16.07
CA GLN A 11 11.91 -7.85 -15.76
C GLN A 11 12.25 -8.39 -14.35
N ARG A 12 13.48 -8.89 -14.21
CA ARG A 12 14.00 -9.56 -13.00
C ARG A 12 15.39 -9.04 -12.62
N GLY A 13 15.61 -7.73 -12.77
CA GLY A 13 16.86 -7.07 -12.49
C GLY A 13 17.11 -6.74 -11.00
N GLY A 14 16.09 -6.81 -10.15
CA GLY A 14 16.20 -6.63 -8.70
C GLY A 14 15.92 -7.91 -7.91
N ASP A 15 16.74 -8.16 -6.88
CA ASP A 15 16.52 -9.19 -5.86
C ASP A 15 16.40 -8.53 -4.48
N ARG A 16 15.26 -8.77 -3.84
CA ARG A 16 14.93 -8.24 -2.50
C ARG A 16 15.97 -8.66 -1.45
N LYS A 17 16.67 -9.78 -1.65
CA LYS A 17 17.72 -10.24 -0.73
C LYS A 17 18.89 -9.28 -0.64
N HIS A 18 19.10 -8.44 -1.64
CA HIS A 18 20.17 -7.44 -1.67
C HIS A 18 19.73 -6.08 -1.12
N SER A 19 18.45 -5.91 -0.79
CA SER A 19 17.91 -4.67 -0.25
C SER A 19 17.82 -4.73 1.27
N SER A 20 18.11 -3.63 1.94
CA SER A 20 18.02 -3.48 3.40
C SER A 20 17.29 -2.20 3.75
N PHE A 21 16.51 -2.24 4.84
CA PHE A 21 15.85 -1.04 5.34
C PHE A 21 16.88 -0.01 5.78
N VAL A 22 16.73 1.21 5.30
CA VAL A 22 17.65 2.32 5.57
C VAL A 22 16.90 3.59 5.89
N GLU A 23 17.51 4.42 6.72
CA GLU A 23 17.02 5.77 7.02
C GLU A 23 17.24 6.67 5.80
N ASP A 24 16.36 7.65 5.59
CA ASP A 24 16.45 8.55 4.44
C ASP A 24 17.18 9.84 4.83
N ASP A 25 18.44 9.98 4.39
CA ASP A 25 19.27 11.13 4.72
C ASP A 25 18.80 12.44 4.08
N SER A 26 17.94 12.38 3.06
CA SER A 26 17.34 13.58 2.46
C SER A 26 16.31 14.26 3.38
N VAL A 27 15.77 13.52 4.35
CA VAL A 27 14.84 14.06 5.36
C VAL A 27 15.63 14.66 6.53
N PRO A 28 15.36 15.92 6.93
CA PRO A 28 15.98 16.52 8.10
C PRO A 28 15.80 15.65 9.34
N GLN A 29 16.86 15.47 10.13
CA GLN A 29 16.87 14.53 11.27
C GLN A 29 15.68 14.68 12.22
N LYS A 30 15.20 15.91 12.47
CA LYS A 30 14.04 16.18 13.34
C LYS A 30 12.71 15.63 12.82
N PHE A 31 12.64 15.22 11.56
CA PHE A 31 11.44 14.67 10.90
C PHE A 31 11.65 13.24 10.40
N ARG A 32 12.83 12.67 10.64
CA ARG A 32 13.24 11.39 10.07
C ARG A 32 12.84 10.24 10.99
N ALA A 33 12.14 9.26 10.44
CA ALA A 33 11.95 7.98 11.11
C ALA A 33 13.29 7.22 11.15
N LEU A 34 13.59 6.58 12.28
CA LEU A 34 14.83 5.85 12.48
C LEU A 34 14.54 4.35 12.58
N LEU A 35 15.52 3.50 12.26
CA LEU A 35 15.34 2.04 12.33
C LEU A 35 14.99 1.58 13.75
N LYS A 36 15.53 2.27 14.76
CA LYS A 36 15.25 2.03 16.17
C LYS A 36 13.79 2.28 16.57
N ASP A 37 13.07 3.14 15.85
CA ASP A 37 11.68 3.47 16.20
C ASP A 37 10.75 2.28 15.92
N TYR A 38 11.10 1.46 14.94
CA TYR A 38 10.40 0.22 14.59
C TYR A 38 10.87 -0.99 15.41
N TYR A 39 12.08 -0.96 15.95
CA TYR A 39 12.67 -2.10 16.66
C TYR A 39 11.84 -2.45 17.91
N ARG A 40 11.33 -3.69 17.97
CA ARG A 40 10.45 -4.20 19.04
C ARG A 40 9.19 -3.34 19.29
N SER A 41 8.76 -2.55 18.31
CA SER A 41 7.52 -1.76 18.39
C SER A 41 6.25 -2.61 18.34
N GLY A 42 6.34 -3.86 17.87
CA GLY A 42 5.18 -4.70 17.57
C GLY A 42 4.65 -4.56 16.14
N PHE A 43 5.18 -3.60 15.37
CA PHE A 43 4.79 -3.35 13.98
C PHE A 43 5.89 -3.71 12.99
N ASP A 44 5.48 -4.12 11.79
CA ASP A 44 6.36 -4.24 10.64
C ASP A 44 6.64 -2.88 10.00
N ARG A 45 7.76 -2.79 9.29
CA ARG A 45 8.06 -1.72 8.33
C ARG A 45 7.31 -2.01 7.03
N GLY A 46 6.09 -1.48 6.94
CA GLY A 46 5.15 -1.73 5.85
C GLY A 46 5.37 -0.79 4.66
N HIS A 47 5.66 -1.37 3.49
CA HIS A 47 5.93 -0.61 2.27
C HIS A 47 4.66 0.07 1.75
N GLN A 48 4.78 1.31 1.27
CA GLN A 48 3.71 1.97 0.50
C GLN A 48 3.84 1.62 -0.99
N VAL A 49 5.05 1.73 -1.54
CA VAL A 49 5.46 1.17 -2.84
C VAL A 49 6.13 -0.19 -2.59
N PRO A 50 5.55 -1.33 -3.03
CA PRO A 50 6.10 -2.64 -2.74
C PRO A 50 7.38 -2.92 -3.53
N ALA A 51 8.39 -3.51 -2.89
CA ALA A 51 9.64 -3.91 -3.55
C ALA A 51 9.41 -4.79 -4.80
N ALA A 52 8.37 -5.63 -4.80
CA ALA A 52 8.03 -6.51 -5.91
C ALA A 52 7.61 -5.79 -7.20
N ASP A 53 7.16 -4.53 -7.08
CA ASP A 53 6.71 -3.71 -8.20
C ASP A 53 7.91 -3.02 -8.90
N CYS A 54 9.07 -3.03 -8.23
CA CYS A 54 10.35 -2.48 -8.71
C CYS A 54 11.36 -3.54 -9.17
N LYS A 55 10.93 -4.79 -9.44
CA LYS A 55 11.81 -5.89 -9.88
C LYS A 55 12.60 -5.63 -11.17
N TRP A 56 12.23 -4.61 -11.94
CA TRP A 56 12.94 -4.19 -13.14
C TRP A 56 14.29 -3.54 -12.85
N SER A 57 14.56 -3.07 -11.63
CA SER A 57 15.81 -2.39 -11.27
C SER A 57 16.17 -2.63 -9.80
N GLN A 58 17.39 -3.12 -9.53
CA GLN A 58 17.89 -3.26 -8.17
C GLN A 58 17.87 -1.92 -7.43
N LYS A 59 18.35 -0.85 -8.07
CA LYS A 59 18.33 0.49 -7.47
C LYS A 59 16.91 0.92 -7.09
N SER A 60 15.95 0.73 -7.99
CA SER A 60 14.56 1.15 -7.72
C SER A 60 13.95 0.31 -6.61
N MET A 61 14.30 -0.98 -6.53
CA MET A 61 13.92 -1.82 -5.40
C MET A 61 14.55 -1.33 -4.10
N ASP A 62 15.85 -1.02 -4.07
CA ASP A 62 16.54 -0.50 -2.89
C ASP A 62 15.92 0.82 -2.42
N ASP A 63 15.53 1.70 -3.35
CA ASP A 63 14.84 2.96 -3.03
C ASP A 63 13.48 2.71 -2.34
N THR A 64 12.83 1.55 -2.54
CA THR A 64 11.61 1.20 -1.79
C THR A 64 11.87 0.87 -0.32
N PHE A 65 13.12 0.62 0.08
CA PHE A 65 13.49 0.26 1.46
C PHE A 65 13.83 1.47 2.34
N TYR A 66 13.81 2.69 1.80
CA TYR A 66 13.89 3.90 2.63
C TYR A 66 12.69 4.00 3.58
N LEU A 67 12.94 4.44 4.82
CA LEU A 67 11.88 4.62 5.81
C LEU A 67 10.83 5.69 5.43
N THR A 68 11.12 6.56 4.46
CA THR A 68 10.14 7.48 3.85
C THR A 68 9.04 6.75 3.07
N ASN A 69 9.27 5.49 2.68
CA ASN A 69 8.27 4.60 2.08
C ASN A 69 7.63 3.65 3.10
N MET A 70 7.89 3.83 4.40
CA MET A 70 7.40 2.93 5.45
C MET A 70 6.31 3.56 6.31
N CYS A 71 5.36 2.73 6.70
CA CYS A 71 4.45 2.99 7.81
C CYS A 71 4.43 1.77 8.75
N PRO A 72 4.19 1.96 10.07
CA PRO A 72 3.94 0.85 10.98
C PRO A 72 2.71 0.06 10.56
N GLN A 73 2.89 -1.21 10.21
CA GLN A 73 1.81 -2.10 9.81
C GLN A 73 1.71 -3.31 10.74
N VAL A 74 0.49 -3.75 11.02
CA VAL A 74 0.27 -5.06 11.67
C VAL A 74 0.92 -6.14 10.80
N GLY A 75 1.77 -6.97 11.41
CA GLY A 75 2.56 -7.97 10.68
C GLY A 75 1.73 -9.13 10.16
N GLU A 76 1.48 -10.11 11.05
CA GLU A 76 0.68 -11.29 10.74
C GLU A 76 -0.80 -10.93 10.52
N GLY A 77 -1.38 -11.47 9.44
CA GLY A 77 -2.76 -11.24 9.05
C GLY A 77 -3.01 -9.93 8.33
N PHE A 78 -1.99 -9.08 8.14
CA PHE A 78 -2.11 -7.83 7.39
C PHE A 78 -0.92 -7.62 6.43
N ASN A 79 0.18 -7.00 6.85
CA ASN A 79 1.34 -6.71 5.98
C ASN A 79 1.87 -7.96 5.27
N ARG A 80 2.01 -9.06 6.01
CA ARG A 80 2.58 -10.31 5.50
C ARG A 80 1.58 -11.18 4.73
N ASP A 81 0.28 -10.84 4.79
CA ASP A 81 -0.82 -11.64 4.28
C ASP A 81 -1.77 -10.79 3.43
N TYR A 82 -2.87 -10.28 4.01
CA TYR A 82 -3.96 -9.62 3.27
C TYR A 82 -3.48 -8.43 2.41
N TRP A 83 -2.58 -7.60 2.96
CA TRP A 83 -2.00 -6.46 2.23
C TRP A 83 -1.12 -6.94 1.07
N ALA A 84 -0.28 -7.95 1.28
CA ALA A 84 0.53 -8.55 0.21
C ALA A 84 -0.33 -9.21 -0.89
N HIS A 85 -1.48 -9.80 -0.53
CA HIS A 85 -2.46 -10.29 -1.50
C HIS A 85 -3.09 -9.16 -2.32
N PHE A 86 -3.36 -8.02 -1.69
CA PHE A 86 -3.90 -6.84 -2.35
C PHE A 86 -2.87 -6.19 -3.29
N GLU A 87 -1.60 -6.13 -2.90
CA GLU A 87 -0.50 -5.74 -3.80
C GLU A 87 -0.39 -6.70 -5.00
N ASP A 88 -0.54 -8.02 -4.79
CA ASP A 88 -0.56 -8.98 -5.89
C ASP A 88 -1.77 -8.80 -6.81
N PHE A 89 -2.94 -8.45 -6.26
CA PHE A 89 -4.09 -8.05 -7.06
C PHE A 89 -3.76 -6.84 -7.96
N CYS A 90 -3.11 -5.81 -7.42
CA CYS A 90 -2.71 -4.64 -8.21
C CYS A 90 -1.79 -5.04 -9.37
N ARG A 91 -0.80 -5.90 -9.12
CA ARG A 91 0.07 -6.45 -10.18
C ARG A 91 -0.71 -7.27 -11.21
N ARG A 92 -1.68 -8.08 -10.81
CA ARG A 92 -2.49 -8.88 -11.76
C ARG A 92 -3.39 -8.04 -12.65
N LEU A 93 -3.71 -6.80 -12.29
CA LEU A 93 -4.44 -5.89 -13.17
C LEU A 93 -3.68 -5.66 -14.49
N THR A 94 -2.34 -5.78 -14.51
CA THR A 94 -1.56 -5.59 -15.73
C THR A 94 -1.80 -6.67 -16.79
N VAL A 95 -2.42 -7.81 -16.43
CA VAL A 95 -2.86 -8.83 -17.40
C VAL A 95 -3.93 -8.27 -18.35
N LYS A 96 -4.76 -7.32 -17.86
CA LYS A 96 -5.83 -6.70 -18.64
C LYS A 96 -5.50 -5.28 -19.07
N TYR A 97 -4.82 -4.51 -18.22
CA TYR A 97 -4.55 -3.10 -18.43
C TYR A 97 -3.06 -2.88 -18.69
N PRO A 98 -2.64 -2.30 -19.83
CA PRO A 98 -1.22 -2.09 -20.13
C PRO A 98 -0.53 -1.09 -19.19
N SER A 99 -1.30 -0.29 -18.45
CA SER A 99 -0.77 0.72 -17.54
C SER A 99 -1.63 0.80 -16.27
N VAL A 100 -1.01 0.60 -15.11
CA VAL A 100 -1.68 0.66 -13.80
C VAL A 100 -0.89 1.60 -12.89
N ARG A 101 -1.51 2.69 -12.45
CA ARG A 101 -0.94 3.64 -11.49
C ARG A 101 -1.62 3.48 -10.15
N ILE A 102 -0.84 3.50 -9.08
CA ILE A 102 -1.34 3.27 -7.72
C ILE A 102 -0.84 4.37 -6.81
N VAL A 103 -1.75 4.89 -5.99
CA VAL A 103 -1.44 5.80 -4.89
C VAL A 103 -1.77 5.06 -3.61
N THR A 104 -0.76 4.87 -2.76
CA THR A 104 -0.88 4.19 -1.48
C THR A 104 -0.57 5.18 -0.37
N GLY A 105 -1.31 5.12 0.74
CA GLY A 105 -0.95 5.91 1.91
C GLY A 105 -1.69 5.54 3.19
N PRO A 106 -1.27 6.12 4.32
CA PRO A 106 -1.92 5.94 5.62
C PRO A 106 -3.15 6.83 5.79
N LEU A 107 -4.06 6.42 6.68
CA LEU A 107 -5.20 7.21 7.16
C LEU A 107 -5.35 7.12 8.68
N TYR A 108 -5.86 8.21 9.25
CA TYR A 108 -6.19 8.34 10.67
C TYR A 108 -7.68 8.67 10.78
N LEU A 109 -8.51 7.62 10.79
CA LEU A 109 -9.96 7.76 10.74
C LEU A 109 -10.55 7.96 12.14
N PRO A 110 -11.53 8.87 12.30
CA PRO A 110 -12.13 9.12 13.59
C PRO A 110 -13.05 7.97 14.00
N GLN A 111 -13.14 7.72 15.31
CA GLN A 111 -14.08 6.80 15.92
C GLN A 111 -14.92 7.53 16.96
N LYS A 112 -16.17 7.09 17.12
CA LYS A 112 -17.07 7.64 18.13
C LYS A 112 -16.79 6.96 19.47
N GLU A 113 -16.47 7.73 20.51
CA GLU A 113 -16.23 7.20 21.85
C GLU A 113 -17.51 7.19 22.70
N ALA A 114 -17.42 6.68 23.94
CA ALA A 114 -18.56 6.48 24.84
C ALA A 114 -19.29 7.79 25.20
N ASP A 115 -18.61 8.94 25.13
CA ASP A 115 -19.21 10.26 25.34
C ASP A 115 -19.99 10.78 24.12
N GLY A 116 -20.03 10.00 23.04
CA GLY A 116 -20.72 10.31 21.81
C GLY A 116 -19.99 11.29 20.89
N LYS A 117 -18.74 11.67 21.18
CA LYS A 117 -17.93 12.55 20.34
C LYS A 117 -16.97 11.75 19.46
N TRP A 118 -16.45 12.41 18.43
CA TRP A 118 -15.52 11.82 17.47
C TRP A 118 -14.09 12.17 17.84
N TYR A 119 -13.24 11.14 17.92
CA TYR A 119 -11.82 11.27 18.22
C TYR A 119 -10.99 10.52 17.20
N ILE A 120 -9.82 11.06 16.88
CA ILE A 120 -8.78 10.33 16.18
C ILE A 120 -7.80 9.85 17.25
N LYS A 121 -7.71 8.53 17.43
CA LYS A 121 -6.79 7.89 18.37
C LYS A 121 -5.92 6.92 17.60
N HIS A 122 -4.62 7.05 17.78
CA HIS A 122 -3.64 6.15 17.18
C HIS A 122 -2.41 6.04 18.07
N GLU A 123 -1.69 4.92 17.93
CA GLU A 123 -0.42 4.72 18.62
C GLU A 123 0.70 5.53 17.94
N MET A 124 1.71 5.88 18.72
CA MET A 124 2.97 6.46 18.26
C MET A 124 4.11 5.56 18.74
N ILE A 125 5.01 5.18 17.83
CA ILE A 125 6.20 4.37 18.15
C ILE A 125 7.46 5.26 18.13
N GLY A 126 8.55 4.74 18.70
CA GLY A 126 9.78 5.48 18.97
C GLY A 126 9.88 5.96 20.41
N ASN A 127 11.09 6.33 20.83
CA ASN A 127 11.35 6.89 22.16
C ASN A 127 12.36 8.06 22.05
N PRO A 128 11.90 9.34 22.17
CA PRO A 128 10.50 9.74 22.33
C PRO A 128 9.64 9.40 21.10
N PRO A 129 8.30 9.38 21.21
CA PRO A 129 7.43 8.99 20.10
C PRO A 129 7.60 9.91 18.89
N SER A 130 7.88 9.32 17.72
CA SER A 130 8.25 10.04 16.49
C SER A 130 7.50 9.55 15.25
N VAL A 131 7.00 8.30 15.26
CA VAL A 131 6.35 7.68 14.09
C VAL A 131 4.91 7.30 14.44
N ALA A 132 3.95 7.82 13.68
CA ALA A 132 2.54 7.52 13.84
C ALA A 132 2.17 6.16 13.25
N VAL A 133 1.39 5.36 14.00
CA VAL A 133 0.80 4.10 13.54
C VAL A 133 -0.55 4.41 12.88
N PRO A 134 -0.72 4.20 11.56
CA PRO A 134 -1.98 4.49 10.89
C PRO A 134 -3.11 3.59 11.40
N THR A 135 -4.32 4.14 11.46
CA THR A 135 -5.53 3.35 11.75
C THR A 135 -5.94 2.48 10.56
N HIS A 136 -5.71 3.00 9.35
CA HIS A 136 -6.10 2.40 8.07
C HIS A 136 -5.06 2.73 7.02
N PHE A 137 -5.09 2.00 5.91
CA PHE A 137 -4.37 2.33 4.68
C PHE A 137 -5.35 2.42 3.53
N TYR A 138 -4.99 3.22 2.53
CA TYR A 138 -5.70 3.27 1.27
C TYR A 138 -4.83 2.84 0.10
N LYS A 139 -5.49 2.33 -0.95
CA LYS A 139 -4.96 2.35 -2.31
C LYS A 139 -5.99 2.98 -3.24
N VAL A 140 -5.57 3.94 -4.04
CA VAL A 140 -6.31 4.44 -5.20
C VAL A 140 -5.61 3.92 -6.45
N ILE A 141 -6.36 3.19 -7.28
CA ILE A 141 -5.86 2.47 -8.45
C ILE A 141 -6.48 3.08 -9.70
N PHE A 142 -5.62 3.47 -10.65
CA PHE A 142 -5.98 3.91 -11.99
C PHE A 142 -5.45 2.89 -12.99
N ALA A 143 -6.34 2.12 -13.60
CA ALA A 143 -5.98 1.13 -14.61
C ALA A 143 -6.44 1.62 -15.99
N GLU A 144 -5.47 1.97 -16.83
CA GLU A 144 -5.67 2.60 -18.14
C GLU A 144 -5.73 1.54 -19.24
N ASP A 145 -6.63 1.71 -20.22
CA ASP A 145 -6.80 0.78 -21.34
C ASP A 145 -5.74 0.91 -22.46
N GLY A 146 -4.78 1.83 -22.30
CA GLY A 146 -3.70 2.09 -23.25
C GLY A 146 -4.01 3.09 -24.36
N ARG A 147 -5.25 3.60 -24.46
CA ARG A 147 -5.62 4.63 -25.45
C ARG A 147 -5.52 6.02 -24.83
N THR A 148 -5.02 7.00 -25.60
CA THR A 148 -4.83 8.40 -25.15
C THR A 148 -6.08 9.01 -24.49
N ASP A 149 -7.26 8.74 -25.06
CA ASP A 149 -8.57 9.18 -24.55
C ASP A 149 -9.44 8.02 -24.07
N GLY A 150 -8.81 6.89 -23.76
CA GLY A 150 -9.48 5.69 -23.29
C GLY A 150 -10.10 5.83 -21.90
N ASN A 151 -10.92 4.83 -21.55
CA ASN A 151 -11.48 4.75 -20.21
C ASN A 151 -10.40 4.37 -19.21
N VAL A 152 -10.57 4.84 -17.98
CA VAL A 152 -9.71 4.48 -16.85
C VAL A 152 -10.58 3.80 -15.80
N ALA A 153 -10.27 2.54 -15.54
CA ALA A 153 -10.87 1.79 -14.46
C ALA A 153 -10.26 2.27 -13.13
N LEU A 154 -11.07 2.95 -12.34
CA LEU A 154 -10.73 3.61 -11.09
C LEU A 154 -11.33 2.85 -9.91
N GLY A 155 -10.50 2.52 -8.93
CA GLY A 155 -10.94 1.91 -7.67
C GLY A 155 -10.24 2.58 -6.49
N ALA A 156 -10.97 2.79 -5.41
CA ALA A 156 -10.43 3.30 -4.16
C ALA A 156 -10.79 2.32 -3.03
N PHE A 157 -9.80 1.94 -2.23
CA PHE A 157 -9.96 0.93 -1.19
C PHE A 157 -9.40 1.47 0.12
N VAL A 158 -10.09 1.18 1.23
CA VAL A 158 -9.65 1.55 2.58
C VAL A 158 -9.71 0.31 3.48
N LEU A 159 -8.55 -0.10 3.98
CA LEU A 159 -8.41 -1.29 4.82
C LEU A 159 -7.92 -0.90 6.22
N PRO A 160 -8.47 -1.49 7.29
CA PRO A 160 -7.96 -1.26 8.64
C PRO A 160 -6.53 -1.82 8.78
N ASN A 161 -5.68 -1.12 9.53
CA ASN A 161 -4.36 -1.62 9.92
C ASN A 161 -4.51 -2.66 11.05
N ALA A 162 -5.08 -3.80 10.70
CA ALA A 162 -5.44 -4.88 11.61
C ALA A 162 -5.44 -6.21 10.85
N ARG A 163 -5.46 -7.32 11.58
CA ARG A 163 -5.61 -8.65 10.97
C ARG A 163 -6.92 -8.72 10.19
N ILE A 164 -6.85 -9.14 8.93
CA ILE A 164 -8.00 -9.38 8.05
C ILE A 164 -7.98 -10.86 7.64
N ALA A 165 -9.12 -11.53 7.77
CA ALA A 165 -9.24 -12.92 7.34
C ALA A 165 -9.14 -13.02 5.80
N ASN A 166 -8.40 -14.00 5.29
CA ASN A 166 -8.24 -14.23 3.85
C ASN A 166 -9.55 -14.56 3.11
N SER A 167 -10.60 -14.97 3.84
CA SER A 167 -11.94 -15.17 3.30
C SER A 167 -12.71 -13.87 3.05
N LYS A 168 -12.26 -12.73 3.59
CA LYS A 168 -12.91 -11.43 3.44
C LYS A 168 -12.72 -10.95 1.99
N PRO A 169 -13.79 -10.65 1.22
CA PRO A 169 -13.66 -10.12 -0.14
C PRO A 169 -13.03 -8.72 -0.14
N ILE A 170 -12.11 -8.45 -1.06
CA ILE A 170 -11.49 -7.11 -1.19
C ILE A 170 -12.52 -6.04 -1.59
N ALA A 171 -13.57 -6.43 -2.32
CA ALA A 171 -14.66 -5.55 -2.71
C ALA A 171 -15.40 -4.94 -1.49
N ASP A 172 -15.38 -5.60 -0.33
CA ASP A 172 -15.97 -5.07 0.91
C ASP A 172 -15.22 -3.84 1.43
N PHE A 173 -13.99 -3.62 0.98
CA PHE A 173 -13.16 -2.47 1.33
C PHE A 173 -13.14 -1.39 0.25
N GLU A 174 -13.86 -1.58 -0.86
CA GLU A 174 -14.02 -0.57 -1.90
C GLU A 174 -14.91 0.57 -1.39
N VAL A 175 -14.45 1.80 -1.57
CA VAL A 175 -15.15 3.02 -1.18
C VAL A 175 -15.23 3.99 -2.36
N PRO A 176 -16.14 4.97 -2.35
CA PRO A 176 -16.08 6.09 -3.28
C PRO A 176 -14.73 6.80 -3.18
N LEU A 177 -14.19 7.28 -4.31
CA LEU A 177 -12.92 8.01 -4.33
C LEU A 177 -12.96 9.22 -3.38
N GLU A 178 -14.10 9.92 -3.38
CA GLU A 178 -14.36 11.12 -2.60
C GLU A 178 -14.28 10.84 -1.09
N ALA A 179 -14.50 9.60 -0.66
CA ALA A 179 -14.33 9.20 0.74
C ALA A 179 -12.84 9.20 1.14
N VAL A 180 -11.96 8.70 0.26
CA VAL A 180 -10.51 8.72 0.49
C VAL A 180 -9.98 10.16 0.40
N GLU A 181 -10.44 10.95 -0.56
CA GLU A 181 -10.06 12.36 -0.70
C GLU A 181 -10.43 13.16 0.55
N ARG A 182 -11.67 12.99 1.05
CA ARG A 182 -12.14 13.65 2.28
C ARG A 182 -11.35 13.22 3.52
N ALA A 183 -11.00 11.94 3.61
CA ALA A 183 -10.28 11.40 4.77
C ALA A 183 -8.78 11.75 4.77
N SER A 184 -8.18 11.87 3.58
CA SER A 184 -6.74 12.14 3.42
C SER A 184 -6.41 13.63 3.25
N GLY A 185 -7.38 14.45 2.82
CA GLY A 185 -7.13 15.84 2.42
C GLY A 185 -6.39 15.96 1.09
N LEU A 186 -6.40 14.91 0.26
CA LEU A 186 -5.73 14.85 -1.04
C LEU A 186 -6.77 14.80 -2.17
N GLU A 187 -6.36 15.17 -3.37
CA GLU A 187 -7.13 15.01 -4.61
C GLU A 187 -6.37 14.09 -5.57
N PHE A 188 -7.01 13.02 -6.04
CA PHE A 188 -6.32 12.00 -6.84
C PHE A 188 -6.69 12.04 -8.32
N ALA A 189 -7.91 12.45 -8.66
CA ALA A 189 -8.44 12.34 -10.03
C ALA A 189 -8.68 13.70 -10.72
N ALA A 190 -8.09 14.79 -10.22
CA ALA A 190 -8.25 16.15 -10.75
C ALA A 190 -8.06 16.24 -12.28
N LYS A 191 -7.06 15.52 -12.80
CA LYS A 191 -6.68 15.53 -14.23
C LYS A 191 -7.43 14.50 -15.08
N LEU A 192 -8.29 13.67 -14.49
CA LEU A 192 -9.02 12.61 -15.18
C LEU A 192 -10.49 13.02 -15.36
N PRO A 193 -10.95 13.33 -16.59
CA PRO A 193 -12.34 13.72 -16.85
C PRO A 193 -13.35 12.68 -16.33
N PRO A 194 -14.43 13.09 -15.63
CA PRO A 194 -15.43 12.16 -15.08
C PRO A 194 -16.00 11.17 -16.11
N GLN A 195 -16.18 11.60 -17.37
CA GLN A 195 -16.74 10.77 -18.44
C GLN A 195 -15.88 9.55 -18.78
N ARG A 196 -14.56 9.64 -18.53
CA ARG A 196 -13.58 8.57 -18.76
C ARG A 196 -13.46 7.60 -17.58
N ARG A 197 -14.01 7.95 -16.42
CA ARG A 197 -13.90 7.12 -15.21
C ARG A 197 -14.87 5.95 -15.31
N ARG A 198 -14.37 4.75 -15.05
CA ARG A 198 -15.17 3.53 -14.92
C ARG A 198 -14.84 2.88 -13.58
N ARG A 199 -15.80 2.22 -12.95
CA ARG A 199 -15.59 1.59 -11.64
C ARG A 199 -14.79 0.30 -11.81
N LEU A 200 -13.62 0.21 -11.17
CA LEU A 200 -12.69 -0.90 -11.33
C LEU A 200 -13.33 -2.27 -11.08
N CYS A 201 -14.08 -2.42 -9.97
CA CYS A 201 -14.70 -3.69 -9.60
C CYS A 201 -15.98 -4.04 -10.38
N THR A 202 -16.43 -3.14 -11.25
CA THR A 202 -17.48 -3.42 -12.25
C THR A 202 -16.85 -3.85 -13.58
N ASP A 203 -15.73 -3.23 -13.95
CA ASP A 203 -15.01 -3.57 -15.17
C ASP A 203 -14.22 -4.88 -15.06
N THR A 204 -13.77 -5.25 -13.85
CA THR A 204 -13.01 -6.48 -13.57
C THR A 204 -13.46 -7.09 -12.25
N THR A 205 -13.41 -8.42 -12.15
CA THR A 205 -13.63 -9.11 -10.87
C THR A 205 -12.53 -8.75 -9.87
N CYS A 206 -12.89 -7.96 -8.85
CA CYS A 206 -12.03 -7.66 -7.72
C CYS A 206 -11.94 -8.87 -6.77
N ALA A 207 -11.02 -9.79 -7.07
CA ALA A 207 -10.77 -10.98 -6.27
C ALA A 207 -9.27 -11.12 -5.94
N LEU A 208 -9.00 -11.42 -4.67
CA LEU A 208 -7.65 -11.73 -4.21
C LEU A 208 -7.34 -13.20 -4.50
N VAL A 209 -6.14 -13.47 -5.03
CA VAL A 209 -5.56 -14.81 -5.03
C VAL A 209 -4.79 -14.96 -3.74
N ILE A 210 -5.30 -15.82 -2.86
CA ILE A 210 -4.65 -16.16 -1.60
C ILE A 210 -3.52 -17.14 -1.90
N ARG A 211 -2.29 -16.72 -1.62
CA ARG A 211 -1.11 -17.58 -1.69
C ARG A 211 -0.72 -17.91 -0.26
N GLU A 212 -0.66 -19.18 0.10
CA GLU A 212 -0.09 -19.56 1.40
C GLU A 212 1.42 -19.25 1.38
N PHE A 213 1.80 -18.10 1.96
CA PHE A 213 3.20 -17.68 2.03
C PHE A 213 4.02 -18.45 3.09
N ALA A 214 3.36 -19.32 3.86
CA ALA A 214 3.92 -20.07 4.98
C ALA A 214 5.13 -20.96 4.59
N ASP A 215 5.18 -21.47 3.35
CA ASP A 215 6.25 -22.41 2.95
C ASP A 215 7.56 -21.73 2.53
N LYS A 216 7.58 -20.41 2.30
CA LYS A 216 8.82 -19.70 1.91
C LYS A 216 9.64 -19.17 3.09
N GLN A 217 9.05 -19.05 4.29
CA GLN A 217 9.78 -18.54 5.46
C GLN A 217 10.60 -19.60 6.21
N LYS A 218 10.39 -20.89 5.96
CA LYS A 218 11.26 -21.95 6.50
C LYS A 218 12.69 -21.95 5.92
N ALA A 219 12.95 -21.13 4.88
CA ALA A 219 14.25 -21.04 4.22
C ALA A 219 15.12 -19.85 4.68
N PHE A 220 14.69 -19.04 5.65
CA PHE A 220 15.43 -17.84 6.07
C PHE A 220 15.56 -17.74 7.60
N PRO A 221 16.78 -17.81 8.16
CA PRO A 221 16.97 -17.55 9.58
C PRO A 221 16.67 -16.08 9.90
N LYS A 222 15.98 -15.86 11.02
CA LYS A 222 15.77 -14.52 11.59
C LYS A 222 17.14 -13.93 11.95
N ALA A 223 17.50 -12.81 11.33
CA ALA A 223 18.59 -11.94 11.78
C ALA A 223 18.06 -10.90 12.76
#